data_AF-A0A3F3NRN2-F1
#
_entry.id   AF-A0A3F3NRN2-F1
#
_cell.length_a   1.000
_cell.length_b   1.000
_cell.length_c   1.000
_cell.angle_alpha   90.00
_cell.angle_beta   90.00
_cell.angle_gamma   90.00
#
_symmetry.space_group_name_H-M   'P 1'
#
loop_
_entity.id
_entity.type
_entity.pdbx_description
1 polymer ?
#
loop_
_entity_poly.entity_id
_entity_poly.type
_entity_poly.pdbx_seq_one_letter_code
_entity_poly.pdbx_strand_id
1 'polypeptide(L)'
;MELSCSASSIYYFIKKKGYQGGYTTVKRYCRNYREKRVKKATIRIETTPGLSAQVDWKENIKMVSKHGEVFYFNLFLYILGYSRMKYLEVTFDRTQANVFNCLVNAF
;
A
#
# COMPACT_ATOMS: atom_id res chain seq x y z
N MET A 1 -17.58 -0.56 -14.06
CA MET A 1 -16.69 0.03 -15.07
C MET A 1 -15.36 0.37 -14.44
N GLU A 2 -14.54 -0.64 -14.20
CA GLU A 2 -13.09 -0.47 -14.11
C GLU A 2 -12.61 -0.31 -15.55
N LEU A 3 -12.35 0.92 -15.98
CA LEU A 3 -11.85 1.16 -17.32
C LEU A 3 -10.72 2.17 -17.25
N SER A 4 -9.53 1.68 -17.54
CA SER A 4 -8.31 2.39 -17.93
C SER A 4 -8.48 3.20 -19.22
N CYS A 5 -9.70 3.60 -19.59
CA CYS A 5 -9.98 4.33 -20.82
C CYS A 5 -9.74 5.83 -20.63
N SER A 6 -9.13 6.45 -21.64
CA SER A 6 -8.94 7.89 -21.71
C SER A 6 -10.26 8.63 -22.03
N ALA A 7 -10.35 9.91 -21.66
CA ALA A 7 -11.51 10.74 -21.99
C ALA A 7 -11.73 10.87 -23.51
N SER A 8 -10.66 10.76 -24.32
CA SER A 8 -10.76 10.74 -25.77
C SER A 8 -11.41 9.46 -26.28
N SER A 9 -11.03 8.29 -25.78
CA SER A 9 -11.66 7.02 -26.15
C SER A 9 -13.16 7.02 -25.82
N ILE A 10 -13.52 7.56 -24.65
CA ILE A 10 -14.93 7.73 -24.24
C ILE A 10 -15.66 8.66 -25.20
N TYR A 11 -15.07 9.82 -25.54
CA TYR A 11 -15.67 10.78 -26.47
C TYR A 11 -15.94 10.18 -27.85
N TYR A 12 -14.95 9.50 -28.45
CA TYR A 12 -15.13 8.90 -29.77
C TYR A 12 -16.16 7.77 -29.76
N PHE A 13 -16.21 6.99 -28.68
CA PHE A 13 -17.22 5.95 -28.52
C PHE A 13 -18.65 6.53 -28.48
N ILE A 14 -18.89 7.56 -27.66
CA ILE A 14 -20.23 8.15 -27.55
C ILE A 14 -20.59 9.01 -28.76
N LYS A 15 -19.60 9.60 -29.44
CA LYS A 15 -19.82 10.34 -30.69
C LYS A 15 -20.38 9.41 -31.78
N LYS A 16 -19.83 8.19 -31.89
CA LYS A 16 -20.38 7.15 -32.79
C LYS A 16 -21.81 6.74 -32.43
N LYS A 17 -22.23 6.93 -31.18
CA LYS A 17 -23.60 6.66 -30.71
C LYS A 17 -24.53 7.88 -30.79
N GLY A 18 -24.13 8.95 -31.49
CA GLY A 18 -24.97 10.13 -31.69
C GLY A 18 -24.78 11.25 -30.67
N TYR A 19 -23.71 11.23 -29.87
CA TYR A 19 -23.41 12.35 -28.98
C TYR A 19 -23.01 13.60 -29.77
N GLN A 20 -23.78 14.68 -29.60
CA GLN A 20 -23.60 15.96 -30.30
C GLN A 20 -22.73 16.98 -29.54
N GLY A 21 -22.39 16.68 -28.28
CA GLY A 21 -21.60 17.59 -27.46
C GLY A 21 -20.10 17.60 -27.80
N GLY A 22 -19.40 18.59 -27.26
CA GLY A 22 -17.96 18.76 -27.45
C GLY A 22 -17.10 17.84 -26.57
N TYR A 23 -15.89 17.55 -27.05
CA TYR A 23 -14.87 16.80 -26.30
C TYR A 23 -14.59 17.41 -24.91
N THR A 24 -14.56 18.74 -24.83
CA THR A 24 -14.29 19.48 -23.58
C THR A 24 -15.28 19.14 -22.47
N THR A 25 -16.56 18.92 -22.81
CA THR A 25 -17.61 18.53 -21.86
C THR A 25 -17.34 17.14 -21.28
N VAL A 26 -16.99 16.19 -22.14
CA VAL A 26 -16.63 14.82 -21.74
C VAL A 26 -15.36 14.82 -20.89
N LYS A 27 -14.32 15.57 -21.30
CA LYS A 27 -13.07 15.72 -20.54
C LYS A 27 -13.34 16.29 -19.14
N ARG A 28 -14.16 17.34 -19.02
CA ARG A 28 -14.53 17.94 -17.74
C ARG A 28 -15.31 16.95 -16.87
N TYR A 29 -16.24 16.19 -17.44
CA TYR A 29 -16.99 15.16 -16.72
C TYR A 29 -16.06 14.05 -16.19
N CYS A 30 -15.20 13.50 -17.05
CA CYS A 30 -14.24 12.47 -16.66
C CYS A 30 -13.28 12.94 -15.56
N ARG A 31 -12.83 14.20 -15.62
CA ARG A 31 -11.98 14.81 -14.59
C ARG A 31 -12.70 14.87 -13.24
N ASN A 32 -13.90 15.44 -13.20
CA ASN A 32 -14.71 15.52 -11.97
C ASN A 32 -15.02 14.12 -11.41
N TYR A 33 -15.31 13.15 -12.27
CA TYR A 33 -15.57 11.77 -11.86
C TYR A 33 -14.32 11.11 -11.23
N ARG A 34 -13.14 11.29 -11.84
CA ARG A 34 -11.87 10.78 -11.30
C ARG A 34 -11.54 11.42 -9.95
N GLU A 35 -11.61 12.75 -9.85
CA GLU A 35 -11.37 13.48 -8.59
C GLU A 35 -12.29 13.01 -7.45
N LYS A 36 -13.57 12.74 -7.75
CA LYS A 36 -14.51 12.15 -6.77
C LYS A 36 -14.15 10.71 -6.38
N ARG A 37 -13.60 9.90 -7.29
CA ARG A 37 -13.15 8.52 -7.00
C ARG A 37 -11.85 8.45 -6.23
N VAL A 38 -10.93 9.39 -6.41
CA VAL A 38 -9.65 9.43 -5.67
C VAL A 38 -9.88 9.49 -4.14
N LYS A 39 -11.06 9.91 -3.68
CA LYS A 39 -11.40 9.99 -2.24
C LYS A 39 -11.66 8.66 -1.49
N LYS A 40 -11.48 7.47 -2.08
CA LYS A 40 -11.55 6.20 -1.34
C LYS A 40 -10.36 5.28 -1.66
N ALA A 41 -9.15 5.69 -1.32
CA ALA A 41 -7.97 4.81 -1.36
C ALA A 41 -7.69 4.11 -0.02
N THR A 42 -8.29 4.56 1.08
CA THR A 42 -8.01 4.02 2.41
C THR A 42 -9.31 3.71 3.13
N ILE A 43 -9.75 2.46 3.03
CA ILE A 43 -10.76 1.95 3.95
C ILE A 43 -10.02 1.73 5.28
N ARG A 44 -10.34 2.55 6.28
CA ARG A 44 -9.90 2.27 7.66
C ARG A 44 -10.73 1.11 8.15
N ILE A 45 -10.08 -0.02 8.39
CA ILE A 45 -10.68 -1.17 9.06
C ILE A 45 -10.34 -1.01 10.53
N GLU A 46 -11.38 -0.81 11.35
CA GLU A 46 -11.27 -0.94 12.80
C GLU A 46 -11.37 -2.44 13.13
N THR A 47 -10.30 -3.02 13.64
CA THR A 47 -10.26 -4.46 14.01
C THR A 47 -10.29 -4.58 15.52
N THR A 48 -11.09 -5.49 16.08
CA THR A 48 -11.07 -5.79 17.53
C THR A 48 -9.64 -6.16 17.99
N PRO A 49 -9.22 -5.80 19.22
CA PRO A 49 -7.95 -6.24 19.77
C PRO A 49 -7.68 -7.73 19.55
N GLY A 50 -6.47 -8.08 19.13
CA GLY A 50 -6.03 -9.47 18.94
C GLY A 50 -6.53 -10.18 17.68
N LEU A 51 -7.45 -9.59 16.89
CA LEU A 51 -7.98 -10.25 15.69
C LEU A 51 -7.10 -10.10 14.45
N SER A 52 -6.23 -9.08 14.41
CA SER A 52 -5.37 -8.87 13.26
C SER A 52 -4.09 -8.15 13.62
N ALA A 53 -3.05 -8.46 12.86
CA ALA A 53 -1.82 -7.71 12.81
C ALA A 53 -1.27 -7.71 11.39
N GLN A 54 -0.37 -6.76 11.12
CA GLN A 54 0.38 -6.66 9.88
C GLN A 54 1.85 -6.94 10.18
N VAL A 55 2.46 -7.81 9.38
CA VAL A 55 3.87 -8.15 9.46
C VAL A 55 4.56 -7.66 8.21
N ASP A 56 5.69 -6.97 8.36
CA ASP A 56 6.50 -6.44 7.28
C ASP A 56 7.99 -6.54 7.61
N TRP A 57 8.82 -6.66 6.58
CA TRP A 57 10.28 -6.79 6.70
C TRP A 57 10.99 -5.66 5.97
N LYS A 58 11.85 -4.96 6.72
CA LYS A 58 12.78 -4.01 6.11
C LYS A 58 14.14 -4.68 5.99
N GLU A 59 14.54 -4.95 4.75
CA GLU A 59 15.65 -5.84 4.46
C GLU A 59 16.95 -5.12 4.11
N ASN A 60 18.08 -5.81 4.27
CA ASN A 60 19.41 -5.39 3.82
C ASN A 60 19.78 -3.95 4.26
N ILE A 61 19.40 -3.58 5.48
CA ILE A 61 19.71 -2.29 6.06
C ILE A 61 21.21 -2.24 6.34
N LYS A 62 21.89 -1.27 5.73
CA LYS A 62 23.31 -1.03 5.93
C LYS A 62 23.51 -0.15 7.17
N MET A 63 24.37 -0.59 8.08
CA MET A 63 24.86 0.20 9.21
C MET A 63 26.39 0.18 9.25
N VAL A 64 26.99 1.30 9.63
CA VAL A 64 28.45 1.44 9.74
C VAL A 64 28.81 1.64 11.20
N SER A 65 29.71 0.81 11.70
CA SER A 65 30.23 0.89 13.06
C SER A 65 31.12 2.11 13.25
N LYS A 66 31.36 2.52 14.50
CA LYS A 66 32.34 3.57 14.83
C LYS A 66 33.77 3.25 14.37
N HIS A 67 34.04 1.97 14.07
CA HIS A 67 35.32 1.47 13.57
C HIS A 67 35.33 1.29 12.04
N GLY A 68 34.27 1.69 11.33
CA GLY A 68 34.18 1.60 9.86
C GLY A 68 33.68 0.26 9.32
N GLU A 69 33.32 -0.69 10.19
CA GLU A 69 32.79 -1.99 9.77
C GLU A 69 31.36 -1.85 9.24
N VAL A 70 31.05 -2.55 8.15
CA VAL A 70 29.73 -2.52 7.53
C VAL A 70 28.94 -3.75 7.93
N PHE A 71 27.77 -3.53 8.53
CA PHE A 71 26.81 -4.58 8.86
C PHE A 71 25.57 -4.46 7.99
N TYR A 72 25.03 -5.61 7.62
CA TYR A 72 23.73 -5.73 6.99
C TYR A 72 22.80 -6.50 7.91
N PHE A 73 21.62 -5.96 8.15
CA PHE A 73 20.59 -6.63 8.95
C PHE A 73 19.21 -6.35 8.37
N ASN A 74 18.22 -7.05 8.90
CA ASN A 74 16.82 -6.87 8.58
C ASN A 74 16.06 -6.46 9.85
N LEU A 75 14.93 -5.81 9.67
CA LEU A 75 14.00 -5.50 10.75
C LEU A 75 12.69 -6.23 10.51
N PHE A 76 12.35 -7.13 11.42
CA PHE A 76 11.01 -7.67 11.56
C PHE A 76 10.13 -6.62 12.22
N LEU A 77 9.04 -6.24 11.56
CA LEU A 77 8.06 -5.28 12.06
C LEU A 77 6.69 -5.97 12.18
N TYR A 78 6.09 -5.88 13.36
CA TYR A 78 4.76 -6.39 13.64
C TYR A 78 3.89 -5.27 14.20
N ILE A 79 2.73 -5.04 13.58
CA ILE A 79 1.81 -3.94 13.92
C ILE A 79 0.44 -4.50 14.25
N LEU A 80 -0.04 -4.29 15.47
CA LEU A 80 -1.40 -4.65 15.85
C LEU A 80 -2.43 -3.79 15.12
N GLY A 81 -3.43 -4.41 14.51
CA GLY A 81 -4.43 -3.72 13.69
C GLY A 81 -5.27 -2.70 14.47
N TYR A 82 -5.60 -3.02 15.73
CA TYR A 82 -6.38 -2.16 16.63
C TYR A 82 -5.55 -1.00 17.17
N SER A 83 -4.57 -1.30 18.03
CA SER A 83 -3.82 -0.28 18.78
C SER A 83 -2.74 0.42 17.97
N ARG A 84 -2.36 -0.14 16.80
CA ARG A 84 -1.19 0.28 16.01
C ARG A 84 0.13 0.23 16.78
N MET A 85 0.14 -0.50 17.91
CA MET A 85 1.36 -0.80 18.64
C MET A 85 2.30 -1.60 17.74
N LYS A 86 3.58 -1.26 17.79
CA LYS A 86 4.62 -1.81 16.94
C LYS A 86 5.59 -2.60 17.79
N TYR A 87 5.87 -3.82 17.35
CA TYR A 87 6.98 -4.62 17.82
C TYR A 87 8.04 -4.66 16.72
N LEU A 88 9.32 -4.48 17.10
CA LEU A 88 10.44 -4.50 16.17
C LEU A 88 11.53 -5.44 16.69
N GLU A 89 12.06 -6.27 15.80
CA GLU A 89 13.16 -7.17 16.10
C GLU A 89 14.20 -7.14 14.98
N VAL A 90 15.48 -7.08 15.36
CA VAL A 90 16.61 -7.08 14.42
C VAL A 90 16.96 -8.53 14.10
N THR A 91 17.01 -8.87 12.82
CA THR A 91 17.39 -10.22 12.36
C THR A 91 18.53 -10.16 11.34
N PHE A 92 19.48 -11.08 11.44
CA PHE A 92 20.60 -11.17 10.48
C PHE A 92 20.34 -12.15 9.34
N ASP A 93 19.38 -13.06 9.52
CA ASP A 93 18.91 -13.96 8.48
C ASP A 93 17.38 -13.93 8.36
N ARG A 94 16.91 -14.57 7.30
CA ARG A 94 15.54 -14.50 6.84
C ARG A 94 14.86 -15.87 6.81
N THR A 95 15.37 -16.80 7.62
CA THR A 95 14.89 -18.17 7.67
C THR A 95 13.49 -18.26 8.29
N GLN A 96 12.74 -19.29 7.90
CA GLN A 96 11.42 -19.57 8.47
C GLN A 96 11.48 -19.74 10.00
N ALA A 97 12.54 -20.36 10.51
CA ALA A 97 12.76 -20.52 11.95
C ALA A 97 12.84 -19.16 12.66
N ASN A 98 13.56 -18.19 12.09
CA ASN A 98 13.62 -16.85 12.65
C ASN A 98 12.30 -16.10 12.56
N VAL A 99 11.52 -16.30 11.48
CA VAL A 99 10.16 -15.74 11.41
C VAL A 99 9.29 -16.28 12.54
N PHE A 100 9.34 -17.58 12.84
CA PHE A 100 8.60 -18.16 13.96
C PHE A 100 9.07 -17.61 15.30
N ASN A 101 10.38 -17.49 15.53
CA ASN A 101 10.91 -16.89 16.74
C ASN A 101 10.42 -15.45 16.91
N CYS A 102 10.44 -14.64 15.85
CA CYS A 102 9.93 -13.27 15.90
C CYS A 102 8.43 -13.21 16.20
N LEU A 103 7.64 -14.13 15.66
CA LEU A 103 6.20 -14.21 15.95
C LEU A 103 5.93 -14.61 17.40
N VAL A 104 6.74 -15.53 17.95
CA VAL A 104 6.66 -15.93 19.37
C VAL A 104 7.06 -14.77 20.27
N ASN A 105 8.12 -14.03 19.95
CA ASN A 105 8.57 -12.90 20.77
C ASN A 105 7.61 -11.71 20.73
N ALA A 106 6.82 -11.58 19.66
CA ALA A 106 5.85 -10.50 19.49
C ALA A 106 4.51 -10.75 20.23
N PHE A 107 4.25 -11.98 20.70
CA PHE A 107 2.97 -12.41 21.29
C PHE A 107 3.09 -12.84 22.75
#